data_AF-A0A4Y9SXA0-F1
#
_entry.id   AF-A0A4Y9SXA0-F1
#
_cell.length_a   1.000
_cell.length_b   1.000
_cell.length_c   1.000
_cell.angle_alpha   90.00
_cell.angle_beta   90.00
_cell.angle_gamma   90.00
#
_symmetry.space_group_name_H-M   'P 1'
#
loop_
_entity.id
_entity.type
_entity.pdbx_description
1 polymer ?
#
loop_
_entity_poly.entity_id
_entity_poly.type
_entity_poly.pdbx_seq_one_letter_code
_entity_poly.pdbx_strand_id
1 'polypeptide(L)'
;MAIFPTTVPSYKQDRLATDAPRLDYDVTLDKPGQYRVDVALLPTHALSGGELRFAVGLDGGAPQIVSMAVKDGGTEWAQGVLNAKRIASTILTIDKPGKRVLHIYAVDAGVVLDRISITPN
;
A
#
# COMPACT_ATOMS: atom_id res chain seq x y z
N MET A 1 -1.80 10.42 4.15
CA MET A 1 -0.58 10.80 3.40
C MET A 1 -0.82 10.66 1.91
N ALA A 2 -0.28 11.55 1.09
CA ALA A 2 -0.36 11.50 -0.38
C ALA A 2 0.96 11.99 -0.99
N ILE A 3 1.23 11.61 -2.24
CA ILE A 3 2.41 12.08 -2.98
C ILE A 3 2.16 13.48 -3.58
N PHE A 4 3.20 14.30 -3.58
CA PHE A 4 3.24 15.59 -4.27
C PHE A 4 4.48 15.67 -5.18
N PRO A 5 4.39 16.33 -6.36
CA PRO A 5 3.17 16.95 -6.91
C PRO A 5 2.13 15.89 -7.34
N THR A 6 0.84 16.26 -7.32
CA THR A 6 -0.27 15.34 -7.63
C THR A 6 -0.38 14.95 -9.11
N THR A 7 0.50 15.49 -9.95
CA THR A 7 0.61 15.20 -11.39
C THR A 7 1.86 14.39 -11.73
N VAL A 8 2.60 13.91 -10.73
CA VAL A 8 3.79 13.09 -10.97
C VAL A 8 3.43 11.82 -11.76
N PRO A 9 4.20 11.45 -12.81
CA PRO A 9 4.00 10.19 -13.50
C PRO A 9 4.20 9.00 -12.56
N SER A 10 3.60 7.86 -12.91
CA SER A 10 3.78 6.63 -12.13
C SER A 10 5.25 6.19 -12.09
N TYR A 11 5.73 5.77 -10.93
CA TYR A 11 7.06 5.22 -10.77
C TYR A 11 7.16 3.81 -11.37
N LYS A 12 8.31 3.49 -11.96
CA LYS A 12 8.55 2.17 -12.56
C LYS A 12 8.83 1.14 -11.47
N GLN A 13 8.23 -0.05 -11.60
CA GLN A 13 8.31 -1.12 -10.61
C GLN A 13 9.74 -1.54 -10.27
N ASP A 14 10.60 -1.62 -11.29
CA ASP A 14 12.02 -1.99 -11.17
C ASP A 14 12.89 -0.92 -10.51
N ARG A 15 12.34 0.28 -10.31
CA ARG A 15 13.03 1.46 -9.78
C ARG A 15 12.42 1.99 -8.48
N LEU A 16 11.42 1.32 -7.91
CA LEU A 16 10.71 1.81 -6.72
C LEU A 16 11.65 2.03 -5.52
N ALA A 17 12.59 1.12 -5.29
CA ALA A 17 13.52 1.22 -4.16
C ALA A 17 14.50 2.39 -4.27
N THR A 18 14.71 2.95 -5.46
CA THR A 18 15.70 4.02 -5.71
C THR A 18 15.06 5.37 -6.02
N ASP A 19 13.98 5.37 -6.81
CA ASP A 19 13.45 6.58 -7.43
C ASP A 19 12.15 7.05 -6.76
N ALA A 20 11.39 6.14 -6.14
CA ALA A 20 10.09 6.48 -5.54
C ALA A 20 10.21 7.00 -4.10
N PRO A 21 9.47 8.05 -3.72
CA PRO A 21 9.37 8.46 -2.34
C PRO A 21 8.63 7.38 -1.53
N ARG A 22 9.00 7.26 -0.26
CA ARG A 22 8.43 6.24 0.63
C ARG A 22 8.22 6.74 2.05
N LEU A 23 7.37 6.02 2.77
CA LEU A 23 7.19 6.13 4.21
C LEU A 23 7.83 4.92 4.88
N ASP A 24 8.59 5.17 5.93
CA ASP A 24 9.26 4.15 6.73
C ASP A 24 8.62 4.11 8.12
N TYR A 25 8.14 2.92 8.53
CA TYR A 25 7.51 2.69 9.82
C TYR A 25 8.28 1.62 10.60
N ASP A 26 8.79 1.99 11.77
CA ASP A 26 9.34 1.02 12.71
C ASP A 26 8.22 0.20 13.34
N VAL A 27 8.27 -1.12 13.18
CA VAL A 27 7.30 -2.07 13.73
C VAL A 27 8.02 -3.17 14.51
N THR A 28 7.38 -3.68 15.57
CA THR A 28 7.87 -4.87 16.29
C THR A 28 6.91 -6.02 16.00
N LEU A 29 7.45 -7.13 15.49
CA LEU A 29 6.69 -8.34 15.20
C LEU A 29 7.18 -9.48 16.09
N ASP A 30 6.31 -10.01 16.95
CA ASP A 30 6.74 -10.87 18.06
C ASP A 30 6.92 -12.35 17.71
N LYS A 31 6.46 -12.78 16.53
CA LYS A 31 6.52 -14.18 16.11
C LYS A 31 6.96 -14.29 14.65
N PRO A 32 7.73 -15.32 14.28
CA PRO A 32 7.91 -15.64 12.87
C PRO A 32 6.58 -16.12 12.26
N GLY A 33 6.41 -15.93 10.95
CA GLY A 33 5.20 -16.35 10.23
C GLY A 33 4.70 -15.33 9.22
N GLN A 34 3.46 -15.53 8.79
CA GLN A 34 2.78 -14.64 7.85
C GLN A 34 1.99 -13.56 8.59
N TYR A 35 2.07 -12.34 8.08
CA TYR A 35 1.33 -11.19 8.56
C TYR A 35 0.56 -10.58 7.41
N ARG A 36 -0.74 -10.41 7.61
CA ARG A 36 -1.59 -9.62 6.72
C ARG A 36 -1.38 -8.14 7.00
N VAL A 37 -1.11 -7.38 5.93
CA VAL A 37 -1.01 -5.93 5.95
C VAL A 37 -2.19 -5.36 5.17
N ASP A 38 -3.09 -4.71 5.90
CA ASP A 38 -4.22 -3.98 5.34
C ASP A 38 -3.90 -2.49 5.28
N VAL A 39 -3.95 -1.93 4.08
CA VAL A 39 -3.76 -0.50 3.84
C VAL A 39 -5.10 0.11 3.47
N ALA A 40 -5.61 0.95 4.36
CA ALA A 40 -6.80 1.74 4.12
C ALA A 40 -6.42 3.00 3.32
N LEU A 41 -7.08 3.18 2.18
CA LEU A 41 -6.94 4.32 1.29
C LEU A 41 -8.25 5.11 1.26
N LEU A 42 -8.16 6.43 1.06
CA LEU A 42 -9.36 7.20 0.70
C LEU A 42 -9.88 6.73 -0.67
N PRO A 43 -11.20 6.75 -0.91
CA PRO A 43 -11.81 6.20 -2.11
C PRO A 43 -11.67 7.16 -3.32
N THR A 44 -10.43 7.45 -3.71
CA THR A 44 -10.13 8.23 -4.92
C THR A 44 -10.32 7.40 -6.18
N HIS A 45 -10.42 8.08 -7.33
CA HIS A 45 -10.38 7.44 -8.64
C HIS A 45 -8.95 7.38 -9.18
N ALA A 46 -8.65 6.34 -9.95
CA ALA A 46 -7.40 6.22 -10.67
C ALA A 46 -7.29 7.34 -11.70
N LEU A 47 -6.16 8.07 -11.70
CA LEU A 47 -5.91 9.15 -12.68
C LEU A 47 -5.59 8.60 -14.07
N SER A 48 -5.10 7.36 -14.15
CA SER A 48 -4.83 6.62 -15.38
C SER A 48 -4.86 5.11 -15.10
N GLY A 49 -5.11 4.29 -16.13
CA GLY A 49 -4.96 2.83 -16.02
C GLY A 49 -6.02 2.08 -15.19
N GLY A 50 -7.00 2.78 -14.58
CA GLY A 50 -8.14 2.17 -13.87
C GLY A 50 -7.81 1.56 -12.50
N GLU A 51 -6.56 1.68 -12.05
CA GLU A 51 -6.07 1.11 -10.79
C GLU A 51 -5.31 2.15 -9.98
N LEU A 52 -5.33 1.99 -8.65
CA LEU A 52 -4.49 2.74 -7.72
C LEU A 52 -3.42 1.80 -7.18
N ARG A 53 -2.17 2.00 -7.59
CA ARG A 53 -1.05 1.16 -7.16
C ARG A 53 -0.15 1.90 -6.16
N PHE A 54 0.32 1.13 -5.20
CA PHE A 54 1.41 1.48 -4.29
C PHE A 54 2.25 0.22 -4.07
N ALA A 55 3.37 0.30 -3.36
CA ALA A 55 4.12 -0.91 -3.02
C ALA A 55 4.46 -0.99 -1.53
N VAL A 56 4.53 -2.23 -1.04
CA VAL A 56 4.88 -2.55 0.34
C VAL A 56 6.20 -3.32 0.35
N GLY A 57 7.16 -2.86 1.13
CA GLY A 57 8.42 -3.57 1.38
C GLY A 57 8.64 -3.79 2.87
N LEU A 58 9.52 -4.73 3.21
CA LEU A 58 9.93 -4.98 4.58
C LEU A 58 11.45 -5.09 4.62
N ASP A 59 12.08 -4.31 5.48
CA ASP A 59 13.53 -4.18 5.59
C ASP A 59 14.17 -3.94 4.20
N GLY A 60 15.26 -4.64 3.86
CA GLY A 60 15.89 -4.58 2.53
C GLY A 60 15.19 -5.41 1.44
N GLY A 61 14.00 -5.95 1.69
CA GLY A 61 13.26 -6.78 0.73
C GLY A 61 12.74 -6.01 -0.49
N ALA A 62 12.54 -6.73 -1.59
CA ALA A 62 12.00 -6.14 -2.81
C ALA A 62 10.56 -5.61 -2.58
N PRO A 63 10.23 -4.38 -3.02
CA PRO A 63 8.88 -3.84 -2.91
C PRO A 63 7.86 -4.68 -3.69
N GLN A 64 6.75 -5.01 -3.04
CA GLN A 64 5.63 -5.75 -3.60
C GLN A 64 4.56 -4.75 -4.07
N ILE A 65 4.22 -4.72 -5.36
CA ILE A 65 3.12 -3.87 -5.82
C ILE A 65 1.80 -4.42 -5.28
N VAL A 66 1.03 -3.53 -4.67
CA VAL A 66 -0.35 -3.74 -4.28
C VAL A 66 -1.21 -2.87 -5.19
N SER A 67 -2.10 -3.50 -5.95
CA SER A 67 -3.04 -2.82 -6.84
C SER A 67 -4.44 -2.87 -6.27
N MET A 68 -5.12 -1.72 -6.28
CA MET A 68 -6.53 -1.61 -5.97
C MET A 68 -7.28 -1.19 -7.23
N ALA A 69 -7.99 -2.14 -7.83
CA ALA A 69 -8.83 -1.86 -8.99
C ALA A 69 -10.01 -0.95 -8.60
N VAL A 70 -10.25 0.10 -9.39
CA VAL A 70 -11.40 0.97 -9.21
C VAL A 70 -12.55 0.41 -10.05
N LYS A 71 -13.32 -0.54 -9.48
CA LYS A 71 -14.50 -1.11 -10.13
C LYS A 71 -15.74 -0.29 -9.81
N ASP A 72 -15.99 0.74 -10.60
CA ASP A 72 -17.15 1.62 -10.42
C ASP A 72 -18.48 0.87 -10.60
N GLY A 73 -19.48 1.21 -9.77
CA GLY A 73 -20.85 0.70 -9.88
C GLY A 73 -21.14 -0.65 -9.20
N GLY A 74 -20.14 -1.29 -8.58
CA GLY A 74 -20.33 -2.54 -7.81
C GLY A 74 -20.70 -2.31 -6.33
N THR A 75 -21.18 -3.37 -5.66
CA THR A 75 -21.46 -3.35 -4.21
C THR A 75 -20.22 -3.00 -3.38
N GLU A 76 -19.05 -3.51 -3.78
CA GLU A 76 -17.76 -3.18 -3.15
C GLU A 76 -17.46 -1.69 -3.23
N TRP A 77 -17.72 -1.07 -4.39
CA TRP A 77 -17.56 0.37 -4.60
C TRP A 77 -18.51 1.18 -3.71
N ALA A 78 -19.80 0.82 -3.70
CA ALA A 78 -20.81 1.50 -2.89
C ALA A 78 -20.48 1.41 -1.39
N GLN A 79 -20.02 0.24 -0.93
CA GLN A 79 -19.60 0.06 0.44
C GLN A 79 -18.34 0.89 0.77
N GLY A 80 -17.40 1.00 -0.17
CA GLY A 80 -16.22 1.86 -0.02
C GLY A 80 -16.57 3.34 0.09
N VAL A 81 -17.58 3.80 -0.66
CA VAL A 81 -18.14 5.16 -0.54
C VAL A 81 -18.79 5.36 0.82
N LEU A 82 -19.66 4.45 1.26
CA LEU A 82 -20.34 4.54 2.56
C LEU A 82 -19.36 4.51 3.74
N ASN A 83 -18.29 3.73 3.64
CA ASN A 83 -17.27 3.62 4.67
C ASN A 83 -16.20 4.72 4.57
N ALA A 84 -16.27 5.58 3.55
CA ALA A 84 -15.25 6.58 3.21
C ALA A 84 -13.82 6.01 3.12
N LYS A 85 -13.66 4.71 2.81
CA LYS A 85 -12.37 4.02 2.72
C LYS A 85 -12.44 2.79 1.81
N ARG A 86 -11.30 2.45 1.22
CA ARG A 86 -11.07 1.16 0.55
C ARG A 86 -9.84 0.49 1.15
N ILE A 87 -9.84 -0.85 1.21
CA ILE A 87 -8.77 -1.62 1.83
C ILE A 87 -8.07 -2.43 0.75
N ALA A 88 -6.75 -2.28 0.64
CA ALA A 88 -5.89 -3.14 -0.15
C ALA A 88 -5.01 -3.97 0.78
N SER A 89 -4.88 -5.26 0.51
CA SER A 89 -4.22 -6.21 1.40
C SER A 89 -3.01 -6.87 0.72
N THR A 90 -1.94 -7.12 1.49
CA THR A 90 -0.83 -8.00 1.09
C THR A 90 -0.39 -8.88 2.26
N ILE A 91 0.38 -9.93 1.97
CA ILE A 91 0.97 -10.82 2.97
C ILE A 91 2.48 -10.59 3.01
N LEU A 92 3.01 -10.33 4.21
CA LEU A 92 4.43 -10.34 4.49
C LEU A 92 4.78 -11.62 5.24
N THR A 93 5.91 -12.24 4.88
CA THR A 93 6.44 -13.39 5.62
C THR A 93 7.70 -12.96 6.35
N ILE A 94 7.77 -13.26 7.65
CA ILE A 94 8.96 -13.01 8.46
C ILE A 94 9.52 -14.32 9.03
N ASP A 95 10.83 -14.42 8.99
CA ASP A 95 11.60 -15.59 9.43
C ASP A 95 11.92 -15.55 10.94
N LYS A 96 12.01 -14.35 11.50
CA LYS A 96 12.41 -14.10 12.89
C LYS A 96 11.61 -12.95 13.49
N PRO A 97 11.27 -13.03 14.78
CA PRO A 97 10.66 -11.93 15.50
C PRO A 97 11.66 -10.77 15.69
N GLY A 98 11.15 -9.58 15.97
CA GLY A 98 11.96 -8.41 16.32
C GLY A 98 11.50 -7.12 15.66
N LYS A 99 12.35 -6.09 15.78
CA LYS A 99 12.16 -4.79 15.12
C LYS A 99 12.39 -4.94 13.61
N ARG A 100 11.52 -4.35 12.82
CA ARG A 100 11.51 -4.36 11.36
C ARG A 100 11.11 -2.98 10.86
N VAL A 101 11.47 -2.68 9.62
CA VAL A 101 11.04 -1.43 8.97
C VAL A 101 10.07 -1.77 7.85
N LEU A 102 8.82 -1.34 7.99
CA LEU A 102 7.82 -1.42 6.93
C LEU A 102 7.96 -0.21 6.02
N HIS A 103 8.10 -0.46 4.72
CA HIS A 103 8.21 0.55 3.69
C HIS A 103 6.91 0.63 2.88
N ILE A 104 6.36 1.84 2.71
CA ILE A 104 5.28 2.11 1.77
C ILE A 104 5.79 3.04 0.67
N TYR A 105 5.94 2.51 -0.55
CA TYR A 105 6.42 3.25 -1.71
C TYR A 105 5.25 3.81 -2.52
N ALA A 106 5.37 5.05 -2.96
CA ALA A 106 4.45 5.59 -3.95
C ALA A 106 4.67 4.92 -5.32
N VAL A 107 3.59 4.54 -6.01
CA VAL A 107 3.65 4.10 -7.40
C VAL A 107 2.84 5.06 -8.25
N ASP A 108 1.54 5.19 -7.98
CA ASP A 108 0.66 6.09 -8.73
C ASP A 108 0.30 7.36 -7.94
N ALA A 109 0.19 8.47 -8.66
CA ALA A 109 -0.49 9.66 -8.15
C ALA A 109 -1.99 9.37 -7.95
N GLY A 110 -2.60 10.03 -6.96
CA GLY A 110 -4.00 9.80 -6.57
C GLY A 110 -4.18 8.77 -5.46
N VAL A 111 -3.13 8.03 -5.07
CA VAL A 111 -3.14 7.23 -3.84
C VAL A 111 -3.10 8.14 -2.62
N VAL A 112 -4.07 7.98 -1.73
CA VAL A 112 -4.11 8.67 -0.44
C VAL A 112 -4.23 7.64 0.68
N LEU A 113 -3.13 7.43 1.40
CA LEU A 113 -3.04 6.50 2.52
C LEU A 113 -3.65 7.11 3.78
N ASP A 114 -4.57 6.39 4.42
CA ASP A 114 -5.21 6.79 5.67
C ASP A 114 -4.65 6.00 6.86
N ARG A 115 -4.65 4.66 6.77
CA ARG A 115 -4.26 3.79 7.89
C ARG A 115 -3.59 2.50 7.41
N ILE A 116 -2.65 2.00 8.20
CA ILE A 116 -2.05 0.67 8.02
C ILE A 116 -2.45 -0.19 9.22
N SER A 117 -2.83 -1.44 8.99
CA SER A 117 -3.12 -2.43 10.03
C SER A 117 -2.36 -3.71 9.72
N ILE A 118 -1.66 -4.25 10.72
CA ILE A 118 -0.84 -5.46 10.59
C ILE A 118 -1.39 -6.49 11.57
N THR A 119 -1.75 -7.66 11.08
CA THR A 119 -2.27 -8.76 11.89
C THR A 119 -1.60 -10.08 11.50
N PRO A 120 -1.38 -11.02 12.44
CA PRO A 120 -1.03 -12.39 12.08
C PRO A 120 -2.06 -12.96 11.08
N ASN A 121 -1.59 -13.66 10.05
CA ASN A 121 -2.43 -14.32 9.04
C ASN A 121 -2.89 -15.71 9.51
#